data_AF-A0A7S3W2C4-F1
#
_entry.id   AF-A0A7S3W2C4-F1
#
_cell.length_a   1.000
_cell.length_b   1.000
_cell.length_c   1.000
_cell.angle_alpha   90.00
_cell.angle_beta   90.00
_cell.angle_gamma   90.00
#
_symmetry.space_group_name_H-M   'P 1'
#
loop_
_entity.id
_entity.type
_entity.pdbx_description
1 polymer ?
#
loop_
_entity_poly.entity_id
_entity_poly.type
_entity_poly.pdbx_seq_one_letter_code
_entity_poly.pdbx_strand_id
1 'polypeptide(L)'
;MGKTPKKDKTPRKEEEEDEEPPKVELTEEEKKLCFRVPVMNDIASQVLTNSFAAYALPEKAEGFDDIKFEWGNESACKDYIGKWMAKKKIETRIETLQPGEWFTAQQAAFVKSL
;
A
#
# COMPACT_ATOMS: atom_id res chain seq x y z
N MET A 1 -31.08 -45.84 -53.25
CA MET A 1 -30.82 -45.06 -52.02
C MET A 1 -29.32 -44.79 -51.97
N GLY A 2 -28.78 -43.60 -51.95
CA GLY A 2 -29.28 -42.25 -52.12
C GLY A 2 -28.02 -41.43 -52.39
N LYS A 3 -27.97 -40.73 -53.53
CA LYS A 3 -26.93 -39.74 -53.79
C LYS A 3 -27.03 -38.68 -52.67
N THR A 4 -25.94 -38.51 -51.93
CA THR A 4 -25.74 -37.44 -50.96
C THR A 4 -26.03 -36.08 -51.60
N PRO A 5 -26.90 -35.23 -51.01
CA PRO A 5 -27.19 -33.90 -51.50
C PRO A 5 -26.38 -32.81 -50.78
N LYS A 6 -26.24 -31.67 -51.48
CA LYS A 6 -25.93 -30.31 -51.01
C LYS A 6 -24.54 -30.01 -50.44
N LYS A 7 -23.87 -29.04 -51.08
CA LYS A 7 -23.14 -28.01 -50.36
C LYS A 7 -23.32 -26.67 -51.06
N ASP A 8 -24.28 -25.90 -50.54
CA ASP A 8 -24.49 -24.47 -50.76
C ASP A 8 -23.18 -23.69 -50.59
N LYS A 9 -22.86 -22.83 -51.55
CA LYS A 9 -21.83 -21.80 -51.45
C LYS A 9 -22.51 -20.46 -51.16
N THR A 10 -22.66 -20.14 -49.89
CA THR A 10 -22.85 -18.76 -49.41
C THR A 10 -21.48 -18.18 -49.09
N PRO A 11 -21.08 -17.02 -49.67
CA PRO A 11 -19.85 -16.36 -49.26
C PRO A 11 -20.07 -15.73 -47.87
N ARG A 12 -19.28 -16.18 -46.90
CA ARG A 12 -19.17 -15.62 -45.56
C ARG A 12 -18.54 -14.23 -45.69
N LYS A 13 -19.33 -13.20 -45.40
CA LYS A 13 -18.86 -11.83 -45.23
C LYS A 13 -18.04 -11.79 -43.93
N GLU A 14 -16.72 -11.70 -44.05
CA GLU A 14 -15.85 -11.28 -42.95
C GLU A 14 -16.07 -9.78 -42.79
N GLU A 15 -16.90 -9.41 -41.81
CA GLU A 15 -16.81 -8.12 -41.16
C GLU A 15 -15.75 -8.29 -40.07
N GLU A 16 -14.51 -7.87 -40.37
CA GLU A 16 -13.52 -7.52 -39.36
C GLU A 16 -14.08 -6.33 -38.56
N GLU A 17 -14.74 -6.65 -37.45
CA GLU A 17 -14.96 -5.70 -36.37
C GLU A 17 -13.60 -5.43 -35.72
N ASP A 18 -12.94 -4.37 -36.18
CA ASP A 18 -11.82 -3.70 -35.51
C ASP A 18 -12.39 -2.98 -34.26
N GLU A 19 -12.85 -3.76 -33.29
CA GLU A 19 -13.22 -3.22 -31.98
C GLU A 19 -11.92 -2.88 -31.24
N GLU A 20 -11.53 -1.61 -31.30
CA GLU A 20 -10.47 -1.06 -30.46
C GLU A 20 -10.73 -1.48 -29.00
N PRO A 21 -9.70 -1.99 -28.28
CA PRO A 21 -9.89 -2.46 -26.91
C PRO A 21 -10.49 -1.32 -26.07
N PRO A 22 -11.45 -1.64 -25.18
CA PRO A 22 -12.16 -0.63 -24.41
C PRO A 22 -11.15 0.26 -23.68
N LYS A 23 -11.24 1.57 -23.94
CA LYS A 23 -10.38 2.56 -23.31
C LYS A 23 -10.69 2.61 -21.81
N VAL A 24 -9.87 1.92 -21.02
CA VAL A 24 -9.97 1.92 -19.56
C VAL A 24 -9.54 3.30 -19.06
N GLU A 25 -10.51 4.21 -18.91
CA GLU A 25 -10.27 5.50 -18.28
C GLU A 25 -10.38 5.35 -16.76
N LEU A 26 -9.29 5.68 -16.06
CA LEU A 26 -9.29 5.69 -14.59
C LEU A 26 -10.34 6.68 -14.08
N THR A 27 -11.13 6.26 -13.10
CA THR A 27 -12.08 7.15 -12.42
C THR A 27 -11.33 8.28 -11.71
N GLU A 28 -12.02 9.37 -11.38
CA GLU A 28 -11.42 10.47 -10.62
C GLU A 28 -10.87 10.04 -9.25
N GLU A 29 -11.44 8.97 -8.68
CA GLU A 29 -11.02 8.39 -7.41
C GLU A 29 -9.73 7.59 -7.58
N GLU A 30 -9.62 6.81 -8.65
CA GLU A 30 -8.42 6.03 -8.98
C GLU A 30 -7.22 6.94 -9.31
N LYS A 31 -7.45 8.07 -9.97
CA LYS A 31 -6.39 9.05 -10.27
C LYS A 31 -5.80 9.71 -9.02
N LYS A 32 -6.52 9.71 -7.89
CA LYS A 32 -6.02 10.25 -6.61
C LYS A 32 -5.17 9.23 -5.85
N LEU A 33 -5.24 7.94 -6.21
CA LEU A 33 -4.45 6.90 -5.57
C LEU A 33 -3.00 6.94 -6.09
N CYS A 34 -2.09 7.42 -5.23
CA CYS A 34 -0.66 7.32 -5.52
C CYS A 34 -0.12 5.91 -5.32
N PHE A 35 -0.78 5.09 -4.49
CA PHE A 35 -0.31 3.75 -4.14
C PHE A 35 -1.42 2.74 -4.37
N ARG A 36 -1.04 1.56 -4.87
CA ARG A 36 -1.94 0.41 -4.94
C ARG A 36 -2.38 0.02 -3.53
N VAL A 37 -3.66 -0.30 -3.36
CA VAL A 37 -4.18 -0.89 -2.13
C VAL A 37 -3.93 -2.41 -2.18
N PRO A 38 -3.06 -2.97 -1.32
CA PRO A 38 -2.81 -4.40 -1.33
C PRO A 38 -3.94 -5.17 -0.65
N VAL A 39 -4.28 -6.36 -1.17
CA VAL A 39 -5.24 -7.28 -0.53
C VAL A 39 -4.61 -7.97 0.68
N MET A 40 -3.31 -8.20 0.63
CA MET A 40 -2.51 -8.82 1.68
C MET A 40 -1.29 -7.95 1.95
N ASN A 41 -0.98 -7.74 3.23
CA ASN A 41 0.20 -6.97 3.62
C ASN A 41 1.48 -7.77 3.37
N ASP A 42 2.53 -7.11 2.90
CA ASP A 42 3.83 -7.74 2.63
C ASP A 42 4.56 -8.15 3.91
N ILE A 43 4.33 -7.43 5.01
CA ILE A 43 4.94 -7.68 6.32
C ILE A 43 3.88 -7.90 7.39
N ALA A 44 4.25 -8.69 8.40
CA ALA A 44 3.42 -8.90 9.58
C ALA A 44 3.18 -7.58 10.33
N SER A 45 1.96 -7.42 10.86
CA SER A 45 1.55 -6.20 11.58
C SER A 45 2.48 -5.85 12.75
N GLN A 46 2.99 -6.87 13.46
CA GLN A 46 3.94 -6.68 14.56
C GLN A 46 5.28 -6.10 14.08
N VAL A 47 5.78 -6.56 12.93
CA VAL A 47 7.04 -6.06 12.35
C VAL A 47 6.87 -4.61 11.90
N LEU A 48 5.75 -4.28 11.28
CA LEU A 48 5.42 -2.90 10.91
C LEU A 48 5.39 -2.01 12.16
N THR A 49 4.65 -2.42 13.19
CA THR A 49 4.48 -1.67 14.45
C THR A 49 5.81 -1.34 15.14
N ASN A 50 6.78 -2.25 15.07
CA ASN A 50 8.08 -2.06 15.71
C ASN A 50 9.05 -1.19 14.89
N SER A 51 8.83 -1.01 13.59
CA SER A 51 9.79 -0.38 12.68
C SER A 51 9.33 0.94 12.06
N PHE A 52 8.02 1.16 11.93
CA PHE A 52 7.48 2.30 11.18
C PHE A 52 7.94 3.67 11.72
N ALA A 53 8.26 3.77 13.01
CA ALA A 53 8.72 5.00 13.64
C ALA A 53 10.15 5.40 13.22
N ALA A 54 10.91 4.47 12.66
CA ALA A 54 12.27 4.69 12.15
C ALA A 54 12.31 4.96 10.64
N TYR A 55 11.16 5.02 9.96
CA TYR A 55 11.12 5.27 8.53
C TYR A 55 11.46 6.74 8.24
N ALA A 56 12.32 6.96 7.26
CA ALA A 56 12.76 8.28 6.84
C ALA A 56 12.87 8.34 5.32
N LEU A 57 12.90 9.56 4.79
CA LEU A 57 13.26 9.78 3.39
C LEU A 57 14.77 9.89 3.28
N PRO A 58 15.35 9.47 2.14
CA PRO A 58 16.78 9.58 1.93
C PRO A 58 17.25 11.04 1.96
N GLU A 59 18.42 11.26 2.53
CA GLU A 59 19.09 12.55 2.60
C GLU A 59 20.43 12.51 1.85
N LYS A 60 20.82 13.62 1.21
CA LYS A 60 22.12 13.69 0.51
C LYS A 60 23.32 13.42 1.43
N ALA A 61 23.17 13.67 2.73
CA ALA A 61 24.19 13.40 3.74
C ALA A 61 24.51 11.92 3.89
N GLU A 62 23.63 11.01 3.45
CA GLU A 62 23.83 9.57 3.48
C GLU A 62 24.75 9.06 2.37
N GLY A 63 25.15 9.93 1.42
CA GLY A 63 26.11 9.60 0.36
C GLY A 63 25.48 9.19 -0.96
N PHE A 64 24.21 9.53 -1.22
CA PHE A 64 23.55 9.29 -2.51
C PHE A 64 24.04 10.26 -3.59
N ASP A 65 24.35 9.74 -4.78
CA ASP A 65 24.72 10.56 -5.95
C ASP A 65 23.57 11.47 -6.41
N ASP A 66 22.34 10.94 -6.41
CA ASP A 66 21.13 11.70 -6.74
C ASP A 66 19.90 11.14 -5.99
N ILE A 67 18.96 12.03 -5.66
CA ILE A 67 17.70 11.69 -4.98
C ILE A 67 16.56 12.26 -5.81
N LYS A 68 15.78 11.38 -6.42
CA LYS A 68 14.65 11.73 -7.29
C LYS A 68 13.32 11.48 -6.60
N PHE A 69 12.49 12.51 -6.52
CA PHE A 69 11.13 12.41 -6.04
C PHE A 69 10.18 12.32 -7.25
N GLU A 70 9.89 11.10 -7.71
CA GLU A 70 9.07 10.89 -8.92
C GLU A 70 7.56 11.02 -8.67
N TRP A 71 7.13 10.75 -7.44
CA TRP A 71 5.72 10.72 -7.03
C TRP A 71 5.20 12.08 -6.52
N GLY A 72 6.07 13.08 -6.43
CA GLY A 72 5.78 14.40 -5.88
C GLY A 72 7.06 15.21 -5.67
N ASN A 73 6.96 16.43 -5.16
CA ASN A 73 8.15 17.17 -4.76
C ASN A 73 8.63 16.72 -3.36
N GLU A 74 9.86 17.09 -3.00
CA GLU A 74 10.47 16.73 -1.71
C GLU A 74 9.59 17.10 -0.50
N SER A 75 8.98 18.29 -0.52
CA SER A 75 8.09 18.76 0.56
C SER A 75 6.85 17.87 0.69
N ALA A 76 6.20 17.54 -0.42
CA ALA A 76 5.01 16.69 -0.44
C ALA A 76 5.32 15.28 0.06
N CYS A 77 6.49 14.74 -0.30
CA CYS A 77 6.95 13.44 0.20
C CYS A 77 7.22 13.48 1.71
N LYS A 78 7.89 14.54 2.21
CA LYS A 78 8.16 14.74 3.65
C LYS A 78 6.85 14.86 4.45
N ASP A 79 5.90 15.63 3.93
CA ASP A 79 4.59 15.78 4.55
C ASP A 79 3.80 14.46 4.57
N TYR A 80 3.88 13.69 3.47
CA TYR A 80 3.19 12.41 3.36
C TYR A 80 3.72 11.41 4.39
N ILE A 81 5.03 11.20 4.46
CA ILE A 81 5.61 10.22 5.40
C ILE A 81 5.38 10.66 6.85
N GLY A 82 5.45 11.97 7.13
CA GLY A 82 5.13 12.53 8.44
C GLY A 82 3.69 12.27 8.86
N LYS A 83 2.72 12.56 8.00
CA LYS A 83 1.29 12.30 8.24
C LYS A 83 1.01 10.80 8.38
N TRP A 84 1.63 9.98 7.55
CA TRP A 84 1.47 8.52 7.62
C TRP A 84 2.01 7.96 8.93
N MET A 85 3.21 8.37 9.36
CA MET A 85 3.77 7.96 10.65
C MET A 85 2.91 8.42 11.83
N ALA A 86 2.43 9.67 11.82
CA ALA A 86 1.57 10.19 12.87
C ALA A 86 0.25 9.41 12.96
N LYS A 87 -0.37 9.12 11.82
CA LYS A 87 -1.55 8.25 11.73
C LYS A 87 -1.27 6.86 12.31
N LYS A 88 -0.14 6.25 11.95
CA LYS A 88 0.26 4.94 12.50
C LYS A 88 0.45 4.99 14.01
N LYS A 89 1.09 6.02 14.57
CA LYS A 89 1.22 6.17 16.04
C LYS A 89 -0.13 6.18 16.76
N ILE A 90 -1.19 6.70 16.14
CA ILE A 90 -2.55 6.76 16.71
C ILE A 90 -3.27 5.41 16.55
N GLU A 91 -3.13 4.76 15.39
CA GLU A 91 -3.90 3.56 15.04
C GLU A 91 -3.25 2.24 15.51
N THR A 92 -1.94 2.22 15.77
CA THR A 92 -1.22 1.00 16.13
C THR A 92 -1.19 0.78 17.64
N ARG A 93 -1.45 -0.46 18.05
CA ARG A 93 -1.25 -0.90 19.44
C ARG A 93 0.25 -0.87 19.79
N ILE A 94 0.58 -0.30 20.94
CA ILE A 94 1.94 -0.36 21.49
C ILE A 94 2.11 -1.69 22.23
N GLU A 95 2.99 -2.57 21.75
CA GLU A 95 3.27 -3.88 22.37
C GLU A 95 4.40 -3.83 23.41
N THR A 96 5.29 -2.82 23.33
CA THR A 96 6.53 -2.76 24.13
C THR A 96 6.44 -1.81 25.33
N LEU A 97 5.24 -1.36 25.70
CA LEU A 97 5.06 -0.41 26.81
C LEU A 97 5.49 -1.05 28.13
N GLN A 98 6.52 -0.49 28.75
CA GLN A 98 7.00 -0.91 30.07
C GLN A 98 6.40 -0.01 31.15
N PRO A 99 6.07 -0.56 32.34
CA PRO A 99 5.68 0.25 33.48
C PRO A 99 6.80 1.23 33.85
N GLY A 100 6.43 2.49 34.06
CA GLY A 100 7.37 3.51 34.51
C GLY A 100 7.79 3.34 35.97
N GLU A 101 8.83 4.07 36.36
CA GLU A 101 9.40 4.03 37.72
C GLU A 101 8.34 4.21 38.81
N TRP A 102 7.43 5.17 38.62
CA TRP A 102 6.31 5.41 39.55
C TRP A 102 5.47 4.16 39.81
N PHE A 103 5.11 3.42 38.75
CA PHE A 103 4.31 2.20 38.89
C PHE A 103 5.11 1.12 39.61
N THR A 104 6.38 0.93 39.24
CA THR A 104 7.23 -0.08 39.89
C THR A 104 7.43 0.19 41.38
N ALA A 105 7.59 1.46 41.77
CA ALA A 105 7.69 1.88 43.17
C ALA A 105 6.40 1.58 43.95
N GLN A 106 5.24 1.90 43.38
CA GLN A 106 3.96 1.61 44.03
C GLN A 106 3.63 0.12 44.10
N GLN A 107 3.94 -0.63 43.05
CA GLN A 107 3.78 -2.09 43.05
C GLN A 107 4.64 -2.72 44.15
N ALA A 108 5.90 -2.26 44.33
CA ALA A 108 6.77 -2.75 45.39
C ALA A 108 6.25 -2.39 46.80
N ALA A 109 5.69 -1.19 46.98
CA ALA A 109 5.07 -0.78 48.25
C ALA A 109 3.82 -1.61 48.56
N PHE A 110 2.96 -1.86 47.57
CA PHE A 110 1.76 -2.68 47.70
C PHE A 110 2.10 -4.13 48.05
N VAL A 111 3.07 -4.75 47.37
CA VAL A 111 3.49 -6.13 47.65
C VAL A 111 4.04 -6.30 49.06
N LYS A 112 4.69 -5.27 49.63
CA LYS A 112 5.15 -5.30 51.03
C LYS A 112 4.03 -5.17 52.07
N SER A 113 2.85 -4.72 51.65
CA SER A 113 1.68 -4.53 52.53
C SER A 113 0.74 -5.75 52.58
N LEU A 114 1.01 -6.77 51.75
CA LEU A 114 0.38 -8.09 51.78
C LEU A 114 1.09 -9.01 52.77
#